data_AF-A0A9E0KSN5-F1
#
_entry.id   AF-A0A9E0KSN5-F1
#
_cell.length_a   1.000
_cell.length_b   1.000
_cell.length_c   1.000
_cell.angle_alpha   90.00
_cell.angle_beta   90.00
_cell.angle_gamma   90.00
#
_symmetry.space_group_name_H-M   'P 1'
#
loop_
_entity.id
_entity.type
_entity.pdbx_description
1 polymer ?
#
loop_
_entity_poly.entity_id
_entity_poly.type
_entity_poly.pdbx_seq_one_letter_code
_entity_poly.pdbx_strand_id
1 'polypeptide(L)'
;MDRIYLFLIRNDVWIYIVSVMALFWYSYEFIRSSRALRQAMFNLERETATATRNHALSFILFFAAVIGIVFYVNRSIAPNLPEELLFPPTPTPNALATPLAPPTPLGTPGPGGNNSIGAPALAPTATLPGSGPAEVITDTQDTTNEGTVVGPPTPFAECIPELMISEPLNGSVVFQRTVFRGTANTGDLHRYVIELNGPQTTGTWAPISQDPMIQPIIDGDLGEADLSQWARGPYQVRLRALDADGRELGVCTIQIILDS
;
A
#
# COMPACT_ATOMS: atom_id res chain seq x y z
N MET A 1 -15.59 -3.23 2.13
CA MET A 1 -16.54 -3.64 1.07
C MET A 1 -16.21 -2.99 -0.27
N ASP A 2 -15.67 -1.77 -0.29
CA ASP A 2 -15.41 -1.02 -1.53
C ASP A 2 -14.36 -1.69 -2.45
N ARG A 3 -13.38 -2.38 -1.88
CA ARG A 3 -12.35 -3.13 -2.64
C ARG A 3 -12.94 -4.22 -3.55
N ILE A 4 -14.03 -4.90 -3.13
CA ILE A 4 -14.61 -5.97 -3.95
C ILE A 4 -15.39 -5.41 -5.14
N TYR A 5 -16.02 -4.24 -4.97
CA TYR A 5 -16.70 -3.52 -6.06
C TYR A 5 -15.70 -2.95 -7.07
N LEU A 6 -14.58 -2.39 -6.59
CA LEU A 6 -13.51 -1.91 -7.47
C LEU A 6 -12.87 -3.05 -8.29
N PHE A 7 -12.65 -4.22 -7.68
CA PHE A 7 -12.19 -5.41 -8.41
C PHE A 7 -13.20 -5.86 -9.48
N LEU A 8 -14.51 -5.86 -9.13
CA LEU A 8 -15.57 -6.25 -10.05
C LEU A 8 -15.68 -5.31 -11.27
N ILE A 9 -15.57 -3.99 -11.03
CA ILE A 9 -15.65 -2.96 -12.10
C ILE A 9 -14.41 -2.99 -12.98
N ARG A 10 -13.21 -3.14 -12.39
CA ARG A 10 -11.96 -3.20 -13.17
C ARG A 10 -11.89 -4.43 -14.08
N ASN A 11 -12.49 -5.55 -13.66
CA ASN A 11 -12.44 -6.83 -14.35
C ASN A 11 -13.78 -7.25 -14.99
N ASP A 12 -14.74 -6.33 -15.12
CA ASP A 12 -16.10 -6.63 -15.57
C ASP A 12 -16.11 -7.29 -16.95
N VAL A 13 -15.31 -6.78 -17.89
CA VAL A 13 -15.19 -7.30 -19.26
C VAL A 13 -14.80 -8.78 -19.27
N TRP A 14 -13.77 -9.17 -18.50
CA TRP A 14 -13.32 -10.56 -18.44
C TRP A 14 -14.37 -11.47 -17.81
N ILE A 15 -15.04 -11.00 -16.76
CA ILE A 15 -16.11 -11.73 -16.09
C ILE A 15 -17.27 -11.97 -17.06
N TYR A 16 -17.65 -10.98 -17.87
CA TYR A 16 -18.68 -11.15 -18.90
C TYR A 16 -18.24 -12.13 -19.99
N ILE A 17 -17.01 -12.05 -20.50
CA ILE A 17 -16.51 -12.97 -21.53
C ILE A 17 -16.58 -14.43 -21.06
N VAL A 18 -16.05 -14.72 -19.87
CA VAL A 18 -16.07 -16.08 -19.31
C VAL A 18 -17.49 -16.55 -19.04
N SER A 19 -18.34 -15.69 -18.48
CA SER A 19 -19.73 -16.04 -18.15
C SER A 19 -20.58 -16.29 -19.40
N VAL A 20 -20.44 -15.47 -20.45
CA VAL A 20 -21.16 -15.65 -21.73
C VAL A 20 -20.67 -16.90 -22.45
N MET A 21 -19.36 -17.15 -22.47
CA MET A 21 -18.79 -18.37 -23.06
C MET A 21 -19.29 -19.63 -22.33
N ALA A 22 -19.30 -19.63 -21.00
CA ALA A 22 -19.85 -20.72 -20.20
C ALA A 22 -21.35 -20.90 -20.47
N LEU A 23 -22.13 -19.80 -20.49
CA LEU A 23 -23.57 -19.85 -20.73
C LEU A 23 -23.88 -20.39 -22.12
N PHE A 24 -23.11 -20.02 -23.15
CA PHE A 24 -23.24 -20.56 -24.49
C PHE A 24 -22.97 -22.07 -24.54
N TRP A 25 -21.87 -22.52 -23.93
CA TRP A 25 -21.51 -23.95 -23.86
C TRP A 25 -22.57 -24.78 -23.13
N TYR A 26 -22.97 -24.35 -21.93
CA TYR A 26 -23.98 -25.06 -21.14
C TYR A 26 -25.37 -25.00 -21.77
N SER A 27 -25.73 -23.92 -22.45
CA SER A 27 -26.98 -23.84 -23.22
C SER A 27 -26.99 -24.83 -24.38
N TYR A 28 -25.86 -24.97 -25.08
CA TYR A 28 -25.72 -25.96 -26.14
C TYR A 28 -25.90 -27.39 -25.59
N GLU A 29 -25.23 -27.73 -24.48
CA GLU A 29 -25.33 -29.04 -23.85
C GLU A 29 -26.72 -29.29 -23.24
N PHE A 30 -27.38 -28.25 -22.74
CA PHE A 30 -28.76 -28.31 -22.28
C PHE A 30 -29.73 -28.60 -23.43
N ILE A 31 -29.55 -27.98 -24.60
CA ILE A 31 -30.39 -28.26 -25.77
C ILE A 31 -30.17 -29.71 -26.25
N ARG A 32 -28.91 -30.18 -26.25
CA ARG A 32 -28.55 -31.55 -26.62
C ARG A 32 -29.20 -32.58 -25.68
N SER A 33 -29.04 -32.42 -24.37
CA SER A 33 -29.65 -33.31 -23.36
C SER A 33 -31.18 -33.21 -23.35
N SER A 34 -31.75 -32.04 -23.62
CA SER A 34 -33.20 -31.84 -23.72
C SER A 34 -33.82 -32.54 -24.93
N ARG A 35 -33.06 -32.77 -26.01
CA ARG A 35 -33.53 -33.58 -27.15
C ARG A 35 -33.58 -35.07 -26.78
N ALA A 36 -32.61 -35.55 -26.00
CA ALA A 36 -32.60 -36.93 -25.51
C ALA A 36 -33.81 -37.24 -24.62
N LEU A 37 -34.23 -36.31 -23.76
CA LEU A 37 -35.44 -36.45 -22.94
C LEU A 37 -36.74 -36.56 -23.74
N ARG A 38 -36.81 -36.00 -24.96
CA ARG A 38 -38.00 -36.11 -25.82
C ARG A 38 -38.12 -37.47 -26.50
N GLN A 39 -37.04 -38.24 -26.55
CA GLN A 39 -36.96 -39.53 -27.25
C GLN A 39 -37.00 -40.73 -26.29
N ALA A 40 -36.91 -40.50 -24.97
CA ALA A 40 -36.95 -41.56 -23.97
C ALA A 40 -38.35 -42.20 -23.90
N MET A 41 -38.44 -43.49 -24.23
CA MET A 41 -39.68 -44.26 -24.17
C MET A 41 -39.91 -44.91 -22.79
N PHE A 42 -38.85 -45.12 -22.01
CA PHE A 42 -38.92 -45.74 -20.69
C PHE A 42 -38.75 -44.73 -19.54
N ASN A 43 -39.49 -44.94 -18.45
CA ASN A 43 -39.52 -44.00 -17.32
C ASN A 43 -38.17 -43.95 -16.55
N LEU A 44 -37.43 -45.07 -16.51
CA LEU A 44 -36.08 -45.12 -15.91
C LEU A 44 -35.04 -44.30 -16.68
N GLU A 45 -35.10 -44.31 -18.02
CA GLU A 45 -34.25 -43.46 -18.86
C GLU A 45 -34.62 -41.98 -18.69
N ARG A 46 -35.90 -41.70 -18.43
CA ARG A 46 -36.39 -40.35 -18.15
C ARG A 46 -35.88 -39.82 -16.81
N GLU A 47 -35.85 -40.62 -15.75
CA GLU A 47 -35.34 -40.18 -14.43
C GLU A 47 -33.85 -39.84 -14.47
N THR A 48 -33.04 -40.71 -15.09
CA THR A 48 -31.59 -40.48 -15.23
C THR A 48 -31.28 -39.26 -16.10
N ALA A 49 -32.01 -39.07 -17.21
CA ALA A 49 -31.85 -37.91 -18.08
C ALA A 49 -32.41 -36.60 -17.45
N THR A 50 -33.32 -36.69 -16.47
CA THR A 50 -33.82 -35.52 -15.75
C THR A 50 -32.79 -35.01 -14.73
N ALA A 51 -32.05 -35.91 -14.07
CA ALA A 51 -30.98 -35.54 -13.14
C ALA A 51 -29.84 -34.77 -13.84
N THR A 52 -29.40 -35.23 -15.02
CA THR A 52 -28.37 -34.53 -15.81
C THR A 52 -28.85 -33.18 -16.33
N ARG A 53 -30.13 -33.08 -16.74
CA ARG A 53 -30.74 -31.80 -17.13
C ARG A 53 -30.77 -30.80 -15.98
N ASN A 54 -31.13 -31.23 -14.76
CA ASN A 54 -31.22 -30.34 -13.61
C ASN A 54 -29.86 -29.75 -13.23
N HIS A 55 -28.78 -30.54 -13.35
CA HIS A 55 -27.42 -30.07 -13.12
C HIS A 55 -26.98 -29.02 -14.17
N ALA A 56 -27.28 -29.25 -15.46
CA ALA A 56 -27.01 -28.25 -16.49
C ALA A 56 -27.82 -26.96 -16.27
N LEU A 57 -29.08 -27.08 -15.82
CA LEU A 57 -29.95 -25.95 -15.51
C LEU A 57 -29.42 -25.13 -14.33
N SER A 58 -28.93 -25.77 -13.26
CA SER A 58 -28.35 -25.05 -12.11
C SER A 58 -27.13 -24.22 -12.51
N PHE A 59 -26.26 -24.73 -13.40
CA PHE A 59 -25.12 -23.95 -13.89
C PHE A 59 -25.54 -22.76 -14.75
N ILE A 60 -26.52 -22.93 -15.64
CA ILE A 60 -27.04 -21.82 -16.45
C ILE A 60 -27.61 -20.73 -15.54
N LEU A 61 -28.42 -21.10 -14.54
CA LEU A 61 -28.98 -20.13 -13.59
C LEU A 61 -27.90 -19.45 -12.77
N PHE A 62 -26.87 -20.17 -12.35
CA PHE A 62 -25.73 -19.61 -11.62
C PHE A 62 -24.99 -18.55 -12.44
N PHE A 63 -24.59 -18.85 -13.67
CA PHE A 63 -23.90 -17.88 -14.52
C PHE A 63 -24.80 -16.71 -14.92
N ALA A 64 -26.09 -16.94 -15.16
CA ALA A 64 -27.05 -15.87 -15.41
C ALA A 64 -27.19 -14.94 -14.19
N ALA A 65 -27.20 -15.48 -12.97
CA ALA A 65 -27.22 -14.71 -11.74
C ALA A 65 -25.95 -13.87 -11.56
N VAL A 66 -24.77 -14.44 -11.83
CA VAL A 66 -23.49 -13.71 -11.81
C VAL A 66 -23.53 -12.53 -12.78
N ILE A 67 -23.94 -12.75 -14.03
CA ILE A 67 -24.10 -11.69 -15.03
C ILE A 67 -25.06 -10.59 -14.53
N GLY A 68 -26.20 -10.99 -13.95
CA GLY A 68 -27.17 -10.05 -13.39
C GLY A 68 -26.62 -9.21 -12.24
N ILE A 69 -25.82 -9.82 -11.35
CA ILE A 69 -25.16 -9.11 -10.24
C ILE A 69 -24.15 -8.10 -10.76
N VAL A 70 -23.27 -8.49 -11.70
CA VAL A 70 -22.27 -7.57 -12.28
C VAL A 70 -22.97 -6.42 -13.01
N PHE A 71 -24.04 -6.70 -13.75
CA PHE A 71 -24.84 -5.67 -14.43
C PHE A 71 -25.47 -4.70 -13.44
N TYR A 72 -26.04 -5.22 -12.34
CA TYR A 72 -26.61 -4.39 -11.28
C TYR A 72 -25.55 -3.50 -10.62
N VAL A 73 -24.38 -4.04 -10.28
CA VAL A 73 -23.26 -3.28 -9.71
C VAL A 73 -22.82 -2.18 -10.68
N ASN A 74 -22.61 -2.50 -11.95
CA ASN A 74 -22.19 -1.49 -12.93
C ASN A 74 -23.26 -0.41 -13.17
N ARG A 75 -24.54 -0.79 -13.20
CA ARG A 75 -25.64 0.15 -13.49
C ARG A 75 -26.02 1.02 -12.30
N SER A 76 -25.96 0.50 -11.08
CA SER A 76 -26.49 1.16 -9.87
C SER A 76 -25.40 1.66 -8.93
N ILE A 77 -24.21 1.05 -8.94
CA ILE A 77 -23.12 1.36 -8.02
C ILE A 77 -22.04 2.18 -8.72
N ALA A 78 -21.59 1.82 -9.93
CA ALA A 78 -20.57 2.61 -10.63
C ALA A 78 -20.88 4.14 -10.74
N PRO A 79 -22.13 4.60 -10.95
CA PRO A 79 -22.43 6.05 -11.03
C PRO A 79 -22.30 6.81 -9.69
N ASN A 80 -22.20 6.09 -8.56
CA ASN A 80 -22.12 6.69 -7.24
C ASN A 80 -20.71 6.64 -6.63
N LEU A 81 -19.73 6.08 -7.35
CA LEU A 81 -18.32 6.12 -6.95
C LEU A 81 -17.66 7.41 -7.43
N PRO A 82 -16.79 8.04 -6.61
CA PRO A 82 -16.00 9.19 -7.05
C PRO A 82 -15.09 8.82 -8.22
N GLU A 83 -15.08 9.66 -9.26
CA GLU A 83 -14.33 9.47 -10.52
C GLU A 83 -12.83 9.22 -10.31
N GLU A 84 -12.28 9.67 -9.18
CA GLU A 84 -10.87 9.56 -8.81
C GLU A 84 -10.38 8.11 -8.61
N LEU A 85 -11.29 7.15 -8.34
CA LEU A 85 -10.96 5.72 -8.21
C LEU A 85 -11.15 4.93 -9.52
N LEU A 86 -11.78 5.53 -10.53
CA LEU A 86 -12.13 4.87 -11.80
C LEU A 86 -11.00 4.99 -12.84
N PHE A 87 -10.23 6.09 -12.80
CA PHE A 87 -9.08 6.31 -13.68
C PHE A 87 -7.78 5.80 -13.06
N PRO A 88 -6.88 5.15 -13.84
CA PRO A 88 -5.52 4.88 -13.37
C PRO A 88 -4.82 6.22 -13.06
N PRO A 89 -3.89 6.27 -12.09
CA PRO A 89 -3.16 7.50 -11.81
C PRO A 89 -2.45 7.96 -13.09
N THR A 90 -2.87 9.13 -13.60
CA THR A 90 -2.16 9.80 -14.68
C THR A 90 -0.72 10.00 -14.22
N PRO A 91 0.31 9.55 -14.96
CA PRO A 91 1.69 9.75 -14.55
C PRO A 91 1.90 11.25 -14.38
N THR A 92 2.15 11.69 -13.15
CA THR A 92 2.38 13.09 -12.83
C THR A 92 3.62 13.54 -13.63
N PRO A 93 3.51 14.55 -14.51
CA PRO A 93 4.66 15.03 -15.26
C PRO A 93 5.73 15.53 -14.28
N ASN A 94 6.91 14.93 -14.35
CA ASN A 94 8.03 15.22 -13.48
C ASN A 94 8.56 16.64 -13.78
N ALA A 95 8.19 17.62 -12.95
CA ALA A 95 8.53 19.03 -13.16
C ALA A 95 10.05 19.30 -13.10
N LEU A 96 10.84 18.37 -12.57
CA LEU A 96 12.31 18.43 -12.52
C LEU A 96 12.99 17.98 -13.83
N ALA A 97 12.26 17.34 -14.75
CA ALA A 97 12.79 16.93 -16.05
C ALA A 97 12.59 18.00 -17.15
N THR A 98 11.91 19.11 -16.84
CA THR A 98 11.76 20.22 -17.77
C THR A 98 12.94 21.17 -17.57
N PRO A 99 13.87 21.32 -18.54
CA PRO A 99 14.99 22.25 -18.38
C PRO A 99 14.46 23.68 -18.25
N LEU A 100 14.72 24.32 -17.10
CA LEU A 100 14.43 25.74 -16.91
C LEU A 100 15.30 26.56 -17.88
N ALA A 101 14.71 27.58 -18.51
CA ALA A 101 15.42 28.50 -19.39
C ALA A 101 16.55 29.23 -18.61
N PRO A 102 17.72 29.47 -19.23
CA PRO A 102 18.82 30.20 -18.59
C PRO A 102 18.40 31.61 -18.16
N PRO A 103 18.85 32.12 -17.00
CA PRO A 103 18.54 33.48 -16.58
C PRO A 103 19.15 34.48 -17.55
N THR A 104 18.31 35.37 -18.09
CA THR A 104 18.76 36.49 -18.94
C THR A 104 19.53 37.49 -18.07
N PRO A 105 20.76 37.90 -18.44
CA PRO A 105 21.51 38.86 -17.65
C PRO A 105 20.83 40.23 -17.66
N LEU A 106 20.58 40.76 -16.46
CA LEU A 106 19.95 42.07 -16.23
C LEU A 106 20.96 43.19 -16.55
N GLY A 107 20.58 44.07 -17.47
CA GLY A 107 21.44 45.14 -18.00
C GLY A 107 21.91 46.15 -16.94
N THR A 108 23.14 46.62 -17.12
CA THR A 108 23.82 47.68 -16.38
C THR A 108 22.99 48.98 -16.33
N PRO A 109 22.68 49.55 -15.16
CA PRO A 109 22.07 50.88 -15.07
C PRO A 109 23.14 51.99 -15.17
N GLY A 110 22.94 52.91 -16.13
CA GLY A 110 23.66 54.18 -16.22
C GLY A 110 23.22 55.19 -15.14
N PRO A 111 24.05 56.21 -14.83
CA PRO A 111 23.85 57.06 -13.66
C PRO A 111 22.91 58.23 -13.96
N GLY A 112 21.91 58.44 -13.10
CA GLY A 112 21.18 59.70 -13.01
C GLY A 112 19.88 59.62 -12.20
N GLY A 113 19.77 60.43 -11.14
CA GLY A 113 18.46 60.91 -10.64
C GLY A 113 17.98 60.40 -9.26
N ASN A 114 18.64 60.84 -8.20
CA ASN A 114 18.13 61.20 -6.87
C ASN A 114 16.61 61.05 -6.50
N ASN A 115 16.31 60.25 -5.45
CA ASN A 115 15.67 60.65 -4.16
C ASN A 115 14.69 59.61 -3.55
N SER A 116 15.13 59.05 -2.42
CA SER A 116 14.43 58.69 -1.16
C SER A 116 13.17 57.80 -1.17
N ILE A 117 13.23 56.67 -0.45
CA ILE A 117 12.56 56.45 0.87
C ILE A 117 12.96 55.07 1.44
N GLY A 118 13.54 55.07 2.64
CA GLY A 118 13.31 54.11 3.74
C GLY A 118 13.66 52.62 3.57
N ALA A 119 14.89 52.25 3.95
CA ALA A 119 15.25 50.86 4.27
C ALA A 119 14.74 50.46 5.67
N PRO A 120 14.13 49.27 5.87
CA PRO A 120 14.00 48.68 7.20
C PRO A 120 15.27 47.91 7.60
N ALA A 121 15.46 47.88 8.91
CA ALA A 121 16.69 47.61 9.64
C ALA A 121 17.10 46.13 9.70
N LEU A 122 18.41 45.95 9.88
CA LEU A 122 19.15 44.72 10.20
C LEU A 122 18.79 44.17 11.60
N ALA A 123 18.64 42.85 11.71
CA ALA A 123 19.03 42.01 12.86
C ALA A 123 18.72 40.51 12.59
N PRO A 124 19.33 39.53 13.28
CA PRO A 124 20.54 39.57 14.12
C PRO A 124 21.62 38.53 13.72
N THR A 125 22.87 38.85 14.01
CA THR A 125 24.00 37.92 14.06
C THR A 125 24.00 37.20 15.40
N ALA A 126 23.93 35.87 15.40
CA ALA A 126 24.23 35.04 16.55
C ALA A 126 25.75 34.81 16.63
N THR A 127 26.41 35.52 17.54
CA THR A 127 27.81 35.26 17.91
C THR A 127 27.82 34.31 19.10
N LEU A 128 28.38 33.11 18.92
CA LEU A 128 28.61 32.14 19.98
C LEU A 128 30.05 32.30 20.51
N PRO A 129 30.30 32.57 21.81
CA PRO A 129 31.64 32.57 22.38
C PRO A 129 31.93 31.20 23.02
N GLY A 130 32.97 30.51 22.55
CA GLY A 130 33.38 29.23 23.14
C GLY A 130 34.50 28.53 22.39
N SER A 131 35.70 29.14 22.38
CA SER A 131 36.94 28.44 22.04
C SER A 131 37.44 27.70 23.29
N GLY A 132 37.28 26.38 23.27
CA GLY A 132 38.06 25.44 24.09
C GLY A 132 38.89 24.57 23.13
N PRO A 133 40.19 24.32 23.39
CA PRO A 133 41.03 23.57 22.46
C PRO A 133 40.55 22.12 22.35
N ALA A 134 40.31 21.67 21.12
CA ALA A 134 40.10 20.26 20.81
C ALA A 134 41.39 19.49 21.13
N GLU A 135 41.30 18.60 22.11
CA GLU A 135 42.31 17.59 22.40
C GLU A 135 42.34 16.59 21.24
N VAL A 136 43.53 16.38 20.70
CA VAL A 136 43.82 15.36 19.69
C VAL A 136 43.64 13.99 20.34
N ILE A 137 42.72 13.18 19.83
CA ILE A 137 42.70 11.74 20.09
C ILE A 137 42.78 11.04 18.74
N THR A 138 44.00 10.66 18.40
CA THR A 138 44.29 9.53 17.52
C THR A 138 44.02 8.27 18.32
N ASP A 139 43.05 7.44 17.92
CA ASP A 139 43.29 6.00 17.93
C ASP A 139 42.50 5.29 16.82
N THR A 140 43.27 4.58 16.01
CA THR A 140 42.82 3.56 15.06
C THR A 140 42.90 2.26 15.83
N GLN A 141 41.76 1.66 16.15
CA GLN A 141 41.74 0.26 16.59
C GLN A 141 40.84 -0.56 15.68
N ASP A 142 41.48 -1.15 14.68
CA ASP A 142 41.07 -2.39 14.04
C ASP A 142 41.66 -3.54 14.88
N THR A 143 40.84 -4.50 15.27
CA THR A 143 41.27 -5.85 15.66
C THR A 143 40.15 -6.83 15.32
N THR A 144 40.19 -7.30 14.07
CA THR A 144 40.35 -8.72 13.72
C THR A 144 39.58 -9.77 14.56
N ASN A 145 38.56 -10.33 13.89
CA ASN A 145 38.19 -11.75 13.76
C ASN A 145 38.35 -12.68 14.97
N GLU A 146 37.26 -13.33 15.38
CA GLU A 146 36.90 -14.69 14.94
C GLU A 146 35.88 -15.29 15.91
N GLY A 147 34.74 -15.75 15.36
CA GLY A 147 33.65 -16.29 16.16
C GLY A 147 32.45 -16.66 15.30
N THR A 148 32.67 -17.51 14.30
CA THR A 148 31.60 -18.31 13.70
C THR A 148 30.88 -19.07 14.81
N VAL A 149 29.75 -18.54 15.24
CA VAL A 149 28.63 -19.34 15.72
C VAL A 149 27.46 -18.89 14.85
N VAL A 150 27.14 -19.72 13.85
CA VAL A 150 25.84 -19.68 13.17
C VAL A 150 24.80 -20.08 14.20
N GLY A 151 24.48 -19.13 15.07
CA GLY A 151 23.27 -19.09 15.87
C GLY A 151 22.23 -18.33 15.06
N PRO A 152 20.96 -18.78 15.04
CA PRO A 152 19.91 -18.07 14.34
C PRO A 152 19.86 -16.59 14.79
N PRO A 153 19.71 -15.60 13.88
CA PRO A 153 19.89 -14.19 14.20
C PRO A 153 19.05 -13.81 15.40
N THR A 154 19.69 -13.29 16.45
CA THR A 154 19.00 -12.77 17.63
C THR A 154 18.25 -11.52 17.18
N PRO A 155 16.93 -11.45 17.36
CA PRO A 155 16.17 -10.28 16.91
C PRO A 155 16.64 -9.05 17.68
N PHE A 156 16.98 -7.99 16.95
CA PHE A 156 17.25 -6.69 17.57
C PHE A 156 15.92 -5.95 17.80
N ALA A 157 15.80 -5.26 18.93
CA ALA A 157 14.59 -4.55 19.35
C ALA A 157 14.73 -3.01 19.27
N GLU A 158 15.78 -2.53 18.61
CA GLU A 158 16.10 -1.11 18.45
C GLU A 158 15.98 -0.69 16.99
N CYS A 159 15.68 0.60 16.75
CA CYS A 159 15.66 1.15 15.41
C CYS A 159 17.10 1.34 14.92
N ILE A 160 17.53 0.46 14.03
CA ILE A 160 18.84 0.52 13.37
C ILE A 160 18.70 1.13 11.96
N PRO A 161 19.77 1.63 11.34
CA PRO A 161 19.71 2.20 10.00
C PRO A 161 19.11 1.26 8.93
N GLU A 162 19.25 -0.05 9.12
CA GLU A 162 18.72 -1.10 8.25
C GLU A 162 17.22 -1.40 8.48
N LEU A 163 16.66 -0.99 9.63
CA LEU A 163 15.26 -1.15 9.98
C LEU A 163 14.79 0.02 10.86
N MET A 164 14.30 1.08 10.20
CA MET A 164 13.84 2.29 10.87
C MET A 164 12.65 2.92 10.17
N ILE A 165 11.82 3.60 10.96
CA ILE A 165 10.75 4.48 10.45
C ILE A 165 11.28 5.91 10.52
N SER A 166 11.41 6.57 9.36
CA SER A 166 11.80 7.97 9.25
C SER A 166 10.61 8.91 9.38
N GLU A 167 9.45 8.53 8.83
CA GLU A 167 8.20 9.29 8.95
C GLU A 167 7.05 8.32 9.21
N PRO A 168 6.11 8.64 10.12
CA PRO A 168 6.10 9.74 11.09
C PRO A 168 7.24 9.66 12.14
N LEU A 169 7.72 10.82 12.62
CA LEU A 169 8.68 10.88 13.73
C LEU A 169 8.04 10.40 15.04
N ASN A 170 8.87 9.92 15.97
CA ASN A 170 8.42 9.53 17.30
C ASN A 170 7.76 10.72 18.03
N GLY A 171 6.53 10.52 18.49
CA GLY A 171 5.68 11.50 19.16
C GLY A 171 4.90 12.44 18.22
N SER A 172 5.00 12.26 16.91
CA SER A 172 4.30 13.13 15.96
C SER A 172 2.80 12.84 15.87
N VAL A 173 2.05 13.85 15.44
CA VAL A 173 0.61 13.77 15.24
C VAL A 173 0.32 13.35 13.80
N VAL A 174 -0.51 12.32 13.65
CA VAL A 174 -0.82 11.67 12.38
C VAL A 174 -2.33 11.77 12.14
N PHE A 175 -2.71 11.98 10.88
CA PHE A 175 -4.10 12.08 10.45
C PHE A 175 -4.56 10.79 9.76
N GLN A 176 -5.88 10.69 9.53
CA GLN A 176 -6.61 9.53 9.00
C GLN A 176 -5.95 8.76 7.84
N ARG A 177 -5.11 9.39 7.02
CA ARG A 177 -4.31 8.75 5.97
C ARG A 177 -2.86 9.18 6.11
N THR A 178 -1.98 8.22 6.36
CA THR A 178 -0.55 8.51 6.54
C THR A 178 0.30 7.54 5.75
N VAL A 179 1.41 8.04 5.25
CA VAL A 179 2.43 7.21 4.60
C VAL A 179 3.54 7.00 5.61
N PHE A 180 3.84 5.73 5.88
CA PHE A 180 5.01 5.36 6.66
C PHE A 180 6.22 5.35 5.71
N ARG A 181 7.24 6.13 6.03
CA ARG A 181 8.52 6.13 5.32
C ARG A 181 9.63 5.60 6.19
N GLY A 182 10.62 5.00 5.55
CA GLY A 182 11.83 4.55 6.23
C GLY A 182 12.56 3.47 5.44
N THR A 183 13.34 2.69 6.18
CA THR A 183 14.18 1.63 5.65
C THR A 183 13.76 0.32 6.27
N ALA A 184 13.48 -0.66 5.42
CA ALA A 184 13.29 -2.06 5.78
C ALA A 184 14.17 -2.89 4.85
N ASN A 185 15.46 -2.93 5.15
CA ASN A 185 16.44 -3.70 4.41
C ASN A 185 17.52 -4.25 5.35
N THR A 186 17.24 -5.41 5.94
CA THR A 186 18.12 -6.12 6.89
C THR A 186 18.99 -7.20 6.20
N GLY A 187 19.09 -7.19 4.86
CA GLY A 187 19.82 -8.20 4.09
C GLY A 187 19.04 -9.51 3.88
N ASP A 188 18.59 -10.16 4.96
CA ASP A 188 17.81 -11.41 4.94
C ASP A 188 16.28 -11.17 4.91
N LEU A 189 15.86 -9.95 4.59
CA LEU A 189 14.45 -9.57 4.61
C LEU A 189 13.67 -10.30 3.51
N HIS A 190 12.66 -11.08 3.90
CA HIS A 190 11.70 -11.67 2.98
C HIS A 190 10.35 -10.93 3.01
N ARG A 191 9.92 -10.49 4.19
CA ARG A 191 8.72 -9.66 4.32
C ARG A 191 8.81 -8.74 5.53
N TYR A 192 8.09 -7.62 5.50
CA TYR A 192 7.86 -6.80 6.69
C TYR A 192 6.38 -6.54 6.94
N VAL A 193 6.07 -6.27 8.20
CA VAL A 193 4.71 -5.95 8.66
C VAL A 193 4.79 -4.76 9.60
N ILE A 194 3.85 -3.82 9.44
CA ILE A 194 3.68 -2.71 10.36
C ILE A 194 2.41 -2.96 11.19
N GLU A 195 2.54 -2.85 12.51
CA GLU A 195 1.45 -3.11 13.45
C GLU A 195 1.28 -1.94 14.43
N LEU A 196 0.04 -1.70 14.84
CA LEU A 196 -0.34 -0.66 15.78
C LEU A 196 -0.88 -1.27 17.07
N ASN A 197 -0.54 -0.64 18.19
CA ASN A 197 -1.08 -0.92 19.51
C ASN A 197 -1.57 0.38 20.14
N GLY A 198 -2.82 0.42 20.59
CA GLY A 198 -3.36 1.61 21.23
C GLY A 198 -4.71 1.38 21.90
N PRO A 199 -5.46 2.48 22.15
CA PRO A 199 -6.68 2.44 22.95
C PRO A 199 -7.76 1.51 22.40
N GLN A 200 -7.91 1.44 21.07
CA GLN A 200 -8.89 0.53 20.44
C GLN A 200 -8.47 -0.93 20.46
N THR A 201 -7.17 -1.22 20.37
CA THR A 201 -6.69 -2.61 20.30
C THR A 201 -6.51 -3.21 21.68
N THR A 202 -6.74 -2.44 22.75
CA THR A 202 -6.69 -2.88 24.15
C THR A 202 -5.37 -3.57 24.52
N GLY A 203 -4.25 -3.11 23.95
CA GLY A 203 -2.93 -3.71 24.19
C GLY A 203 -2.52 -4.79 23.18
N THR A 204 -3.38 -5.13 22.22
CA THR A 204 -3.08 -6.09 21.14
C THR A 204 -2.44 -5.37 19.96
N TRP A 205 -1.47 -6.02 19.30
CA TRP A 205 -0.89 -5.51 18.06
C TRP A 205 -1.78 -5.89 16.88
N ALA A 206 -2.25 -4.89 16.14
CA ALA A 206 -3.08 -5.09 14.96
C ALA A 206 -2.33 -4.58 13.71
N PRO A 207 -2.21 -5.39 12.65
CA PRO A 207 -1.53 -4.99 11.43
C PRO A 207 -2.29 -3.86 10.73
N ILE A 208 -1.57 -2.83 10.27
CA ILE A 208 -2.17 -1.76 9.45
C ILE A 208 -2.20 -2.12 7.96
N SER A 209 -1.29 -2.98 7.51
CA SER A 209 -1.27 -3.52 6.16
C SER A 209 -1.99 -4.88 6.14
N GLN A 210 -2.96 -5.03 5.23
CA GLN A 210 -3.70 -6.30 5.06
C GLN A 210 -2.82 -7.39 4.45
N ASP A 211 -1.80 -7.01 3.67
CA ASP A 211 -0.83 -7.92 3.08
C ASP A 211 0.59 -7.56 3.56
N PRO A 212 1.41 -8.55 3.95
CA PRO A 212 2.81 -8.33 4.27
C PRO A 212 3.57 -7.92 3.00
N MET A 213 4.36 -6.85 3.07
CA MET A 213 5.12 -6.37 1.93
C MET A 213 6.42 -7.17 1.79
N ILE A 214 6.70 -7.62 0.58
CA ILE A 214 7.76 -8.61 0.26
C ILE A 214 9.01 -7.91 -0.31
N GLN A 215 8.92 -6.61 -0.62
CA GLN A 215 9.99 -5.88 -1.28
C GLN A 215 10.83 -5.09 -0.26
N PRO A 216 12.16 -5.23 -0.21
CA PRO A 216 12.99 -4.38 0.63
C PRO A 216 12.96 -2.94 0.15
N ILE A 217 12.87 -2.00 1.09
CA ILE A 217 12.79 -0.57 0.82
C ILE A 217 13.90 0.14 1.59
N ILE A 218 14.57 1.09 0.93
CA ILE A 218 15.62 1.93 1.54
C ILE A 218 15.19 3.37 1.37
N ASP A 219 15.03 4.07 2.50
CA ASP A 219 14.61 5.48 2.56
C ASP A 219 13.42 5.81 1.63
N GLY A 220 12.36 4.99 1.72
CA GLY A 220 11.21 5.05 0.83
C GLY A 220 9.90 4.82 1.54
N ASP A 221 8.82 4.72 0.76
CA ASP A 221 7.47 4.49 1.26
C ASP A 221 7.33 3.02 1.72
N LEU A 222 7.42 2.77 3.03
CA LEU A 222 7.16 1.45 3.64
C LEU A 222 5.70 1.02 3.43
N GLY A 223 4.78 1.98 3.32
CA GLY A 223 3.40 1.73 2.96
C GLY A 223 2.46 2.84 3.42
N GLU A 224 1.28 2.88 2.82
CA GLU A 224 0.21 3.78 3.22
C GLU A 224 -0.75 3.08 4.18
N ALA A 225 -1.08 3.75 5.28
CA ALA A 225 -2.05 3.28 6.27
C ALA A 225 -3.28 4.17 6.25
N ASP A 226 -4.44 3.52 6.12
CA ASP A 226 -5.74 4.16 6.32
C ASP A 226 -6.16 3.95 7.78
N LEU A 227 -5.96 5.01 8.58
CA LEU A 227 -6.26 5.07 10.00
C LEU A 227 -7.65 5.68 10.27
N SER A 228 -8.46 5.94 9.23
CA SER A 228 -9.81 6.54 9.38
C SER A 228 -10.77 5.74 10.26
N GLN A 229 -10.60 4.41 10.29
CA GLN A 229 -11.42 3.51 11.12
C GLN A 229 -10.91 3.36 12.57
N TRP A 230 -9.75 3.93 12.90
CA TRP A 230 -9.13 3.80 14.21
C TRP A 230 -9.53 4.97 15.11
N ALA A 231 -9.79 4.73 16.40
CA ALA A 231 -10.15 5.82 17.30
C ALA A 231 -8.94 6.71 17.59
N ARG A 232 -9.18 8.01 17.79
CA ARG A 232 -8.14 8.97 18.18
C ARG A 232 -7.46 8.59 19.50
N GLY A 233 -6.17 8.89 19.59
CA GLY A 233 -5.37 8.65 20.80
C GLY A 233 -3.91 8.31 20.54
N PRO A 234 -3.13 8.04 21.59
CA PRO A 234 -1.74 7.63 21.46
C PRO A 234 -1.65 6.18 20.97
N TYR A 235 -0.90 5.94 19.90
CA TYR A 235 -0.61 4.61 19.37
C TYR A 235 0.90 4.34 19.39
N GLN A 236 1.25 3.09 19.62
CA GLN A 236 2.58 2.57 19.38
C GLN A 236 2.57 1.86 18.03
N VAL A 237 3.50 2.22 17.15
CA VAL A 237 3.70 1.59 15.85
C VAL A 237 4.95 0.75 15.95
N ARG A 238 4.88 -0.51 15.55
CA ARG A 238 6.06 -1.36 15.38
C ARG A 238 6.20 -1.82 13.93
N LEU A 239 7.41 -1.71 13.40
CA LEU A 239 7.83 -2.29 12.13
C LEU A 239 8.62 -3.56 12.44
N ARG A 240 8.17 -4.71 11.91
CA ARG A 240 8.83 -6.01 12.06
C ARG A 240 9.35 -6.50 10.73
N ALA A 241 10.65 -6.80 10.68
CA ALA A 241 11.30 -7.51 9.58
C ALA A 241 11.25 -9.02 9.83
N LEU A 242 10.86 -9.79 8.81
CA LEU A 242 10.71 -11.23 8.87
C LEU A 242 11.50 -11.90 7.73
N ASP A 243 12.15 -13.02 8.06
CA ASP A 243 12.87 -13.90 7.11
C ASP A 243 11.89 -14.79 6.31
N ALA A 244 12.41 -15.56 5.35
CA ALA A 244 11.69 -16.53 4.53
C ALA A 244 10.94 -17.56 5.37
N ASP A 245 11.55 -17.99 6.49
CA ASP A 245 10.94 -18.91 7.46
C ASP A 245 9.94 -18.23 8.42
N GLY A 246 9.71 -16.92 8.27
CA GLY A 246 8.80 -16.14 9.13
C GLY A 246 9.37 -15.81 10.51
N ARG A 247 10.68 -15.99 10.70
CA ARG A 247 11.40 -15.59 11.91
C ARG A 247 11.59 -14.08 11.94
N GLU A 248 11.43 -13.45 13.11
CA GLU A 248 11.72 -12.03 13.29
C GLU A 248 13.23 -11.77 13.20
N LEU A 249 13.61 -10.91 12.26
CA LEU A 249 14.98 -10.41 12.12
C LEU A 249 15.23 -9.19 13.01
N GLY A 250 14.22 -8.33 13.14
CA GLY A 250 14.26 -7.19 14.03
C GLY A 250 12.97 -6.40 14.10
N VAL A 251 12.89 -5.51 15.08
CA VAL A 251 11.72 -4.69 15.39
C VAL A 251 12.14 -3.25 15.69
N CYS A 252 11.48 -2.28 15.05
CA CYS A 252 11.60 -0.86 15.39
C CYS A 252 10.23 -0.35 15.88
N THR A 253 10.19 0.29 17.06
CA THR A 253 8.95 0.80 17.66
C THR A 253 9.01 2.31 17.84
N ILE A 254 7.96 3.01 17.39
CA ILE A 254 7.76 4.45 17.58
C ILE A 254 6.40 4.72 18.22
N GLN A 255 6.23 5.91 18.79
CA GLN A 255 4.95 6.38 19.30
C GLN A 255 4.39 7.44 18.35
N ILE A 256 3.08 7.45 18.14
CA ILE A 256 2.38 8.48 17.36
C ILE A 256 1.08 8.87 18.08
N ILE A 257 0.54 10.04 17.76
CA ILE A 257 -0.75 10.49 18.25
C ILE A 257 -1.70 10.58 17.06
N LEU A 258 -2.75 9.77 17.05
CA LEU A 258 -3.77 9.80 16.00
C LEU A 258 -4.82 10.87 16.30
N ASP A 259 -4.98 11.81 15.38
CA ASP A 259 -6.00 12.86 15.41
C ASP A 259 -6.93 12.79 14.16
N SER A 260 -8.09 13.44 14.25
CA SER A 260 -9.17 13.39 13.25
C SER A 260 -8.95 14.36 12.09
#